data_AF-A0A6C0INU0-F1
#
_entry.id   AF-A0A6C0INU0-F1
#
_cell.length_a   1.000
_cell.length_b   1.000
_cell.length_c   1.000
_cell.angle_alpha   90.00
_cell.angle_beta   90.00
_cell.angle_gamma   90.00
#
_symmetry.space_group_name_H-M   'P 1'
#
loop_
_entity.id
_entity.type
_entity.pdbx_description
1 polymer ?
#
loop_
_entity_poly.entity_id
_entity_poly.type
_entity_poly.pdbx_seq_one_letter_code
_entity_poly.pdbx_strand_id
1 'polypeptide(L)'
;MTATVSNNWNIVVGIFLLILAVSGNFVAETISCQSQKLLYNNMLAKNVIILMVIYFSLGFASSESIVNPLTLAGNSVLVWLFFLIFNKMDIQYTIISIVGMFAILVMKDFVDYYVEIKENENMVPILIKGMDYIFASVCLTVIVGFLLYFKKQYRDYYKSFSFMTFIFGKTICKSLT
;
A
#
# COMPACT_ATOMS: atom_id res chain seq x y z
N MET A 1 31.65 17.53 9.50
CA MET A 1 30.99 18.32 8.43
C MET A 1 30.28 17.48 7.37
N THR A 2 30.43 16.15 7.36
CA THR A 2 29.76 15.25 6.40
C THR A 2 28.31 14.88 6.78
N ALA A 3 27.99 14.79 8.07
CA ALA A 3 26.65 14.41 8.55
C ALA A 3 25.56 15.47 8.26
N THR A 4 25.90 16.76 8.32
CA THR A 4 24.95 17.86 8.05
C THR A 4 24.60 17.99 6.57
N VAL A 5 25.52 17.64 5.66
CA VAL A 5 25.28 17.66 4.21
C VAL A 5 24.35 16.51 3.80
N SER A 6 24.51 15.32 4.40
CA SER A 6 23.64 14.16 4.18
C SER A 6 22.18 14.43 4.59
N ASN A 7 21.96 15.05 5.76
CA ASN A 7 20.60 15.36 6.23
C ASN A 7 19.85 16.33 5.31
N ASN A 8 20.53 17.37 4.82
CA ASN A 8 19.89 18.34 3.91
C ASN A 8 19.49 17.68 2.57
N TRP A 9 20.30 16.74 2.06
CA TRP A 9 19.98 16.01 0.84
C TRP A 9 18.75 15.11 1.01
N ASN A 10 18.67 14.37 2.12
CA ASN A 10 17.52 13.51 2.42
C ASN A 10 16.21 14.32 2.54
N ILE A 11 16.26 15.52 3.13
CA ILE A 11 15.11 16.44 3.20
C ILE A 11 14.68 16.86 1.79
N VAL A 12 15.62 17.24 0.92
CA VAL A 12 15.31 17.62 -0.48
C VAL A 12 14.70 16.43 -1.24
N VAL A 13 15.26 15.22 -1.09
CA VAL A 13 14.69 14.00 -1.67
C VAL A 13 13.27 13.76 -1.16
N GLY A 14 13.03 13.90 0.14
CA GLY A 14 11.69 13.76 0.73
C GLY A 14 10.69 14.77 0.17
N ILE A 15 11.06 16.05 0.07
CA ILE A 15 10.22 17.10 -0.52
C ILE A 15 9.92 16.79 -2.00
N PHE A 16 10.93 16.35 -2.75
CA PHE A 16 10.77 16.00 -4.15
C PHE A 16 9.83 14.79 -4.34
N LEU A 17 9.96 13.75 -3.52
CA LEU A 17 9.05 12.59 -3.54
C LEU A 17 7.60 12.99 -3.24
N LEU A 18 7.39 13.93 -2.30
CA LEU A 18 6.05 14.46 -2.01
C LEU A 18 5.46 15.21 -3.22
N ILE A 19 6.25 16.05 -3.89
CA ILE A 19 5.82 16.77 -5.10
C ILE A 19 5.45 15.77 -6.20
N LEU A 20 6.27 14.74 -6.43
CA LEU A 20 5.98 13.69 -7.41
C LEU A 20 4.67 12.94 -7.09
N ALA A 21 4.46 12.57 -5.83
CA ALA A 21 3.26 11.85 -5.41
C ALA A 21 1.97 12.67 -5.68
N VAL A 22 1.97 13.96 -5.35
CA VAL A 22 0.84 14.85 -5.64
C VAL A 22 0.67 15.09 -7.15
N SER A 23 1.78 15.15 -7.89
CA SER A 23 1.77 15.37 -9.35
C SER A 23 1.18 14.18 -10.12
N GLY A 24 1.25 12.97 -9.58
CA GLY A 24 0.73 11.76 -10.21
C GLY A 24 -0.74 11.85 -10.65
N ASN A 25 -1.56 12.62 -9.94
CA ASN A 25 -2.98 12.83 -10.29
C ASN A 25 -3.16 13.59 -11.63
N PHE A 26 -2.22 14.48 -11.96
CA PHE A 26 -2.27 15.28 -13.19
C PHE A 26 -1.60 14.57 -14.38
N VAL A 27 -0.58 13.74 -14.11
CA VAL A 27 0.14 12.97 -15.14
C VAL A 27 -0.77 11.94 -15.83
N ALA A 28 -1.86 11.51 -15.19
CA ALA A 28 -2.83 10.61 -15.83
C ALA A 28 -3.37 11.15 -17.17
N GLU A 29 -3.44 12.48 -17.33
CA GLU A 29 -3.93 13.15 -18.53
C GLU A 29 -2.89 13.21 -19.67
N THR A 30 -1.60 12.90 -19.42
CA THR A 30 -0.56 12.92 -20.46
C THR A 30 -0.52 11.63 -21.29
N ILE A 31 -1.25 10.60 -20.88
CA ILE A 31 -1.38 9.33 -21.61
C ILE A 31 -2.30 9.53 -22.83
N SER A 32 -2.11 8.76 -23.91
CA SER A 32 -2.94 8.86 -25.12
C SER A 32 -4.44 8.65 -24.83
N CYS A 33 -5.33 9.34 -25.56
CA CYS A 33 -6.79 9.26 -25.33
C CYS A 33 -7.33 7.83 -25.41
N GLN A 34 -6.73 6.96 -26.24
CA GLN A 34 -7.11 5.55 -26.34
C GLN A 34 -6.78 4.79 -25.05
N SER A 35 -5.58 4.99 -24.51
CA SER A 35 -5.14 4.38 -23.25
C SER A 35 -5.91 4.96 -22.06
N GLN A 36 -6.21 6.27 -22.04
CA GLN A 36 -7.12 6.86 -21.05
C GLN A 36 -8.50 6.21 -21.10
N LYS A 37 -9.08 6.05 -22.29
CA LYS A 37 -10.38 5.38 -22.47
C LYS A 37 -10.36 3.94 -21.99
N LEU A 38 -9.28 3.20 -22.25
CA LEU A 38 -9.09 1.84 -21.76
C LEU A 38 -9.07 1.81 -20.23
N LEU A 39 -8.23 2.65 -19.60
CA LEU A 39 -8.10 2.67 -18.15
C LEU A 39 -9.36 3.19 -17.47
N TYR A 40 -10.06 4.17 -18.04
CA TYR A 40 -11.31 4.67 -17.49
C TYR A 40 -12.41 3.60 -17.50
N ASN A 41 -12.55 2.85 -18.59
CA ASN A 41 -13.65 1.91 -18.79
C ASN A 41 -13.36 0.49 -18.31
N ASN A 42 -12.09 0.09 -18.17
CA ASN A 42 -11.72 -1.29 -17.85
C ASN A 42 -11.01 -1.40 -16.49
N MET A 43 -11.76 -1.85 -15.48
CA MET A 43 -11.21 -2.08 -14.14
C MET A 43 -10.16 -3.20 -14.08
N LEU A 44 -10.25 -4.20 -14.96
CA LEU A 44 -9.22 -5.24 -15.05
C LEU A 44 -7.88 -4.63 -15.49
N ALA A 45 -7.91 -3.74 -16.49
CA ALA A 45 -6.70 -3.05 -16.96
C ALA A 45 -6.05 -2.23 -15.85
N LYS A 46 -6.83 -1.52 -15.02
CA LYS A 46 -6.29 -0.80 -13.84
C LYS A 46 -5.58 -1.75 -12.87
N ASN A 47 -6.18 -2.91 -12.59
CA ASN A 47 -5.60 -3.89 -11.66
C ASN A 47 -4.32 -4.53 -12.20
N VAL A 48 -4.23 -4.76 -13.51
CA VAL A 48 -2.99 -5.23 -14.16
C VAL A 48 -1.87 -4.19 -13.97
N ILE A 49 -2.15 -2.90 -14.18
CA ILE A 49 -1.15 -1.84 -13.96
C ILE A 49 -0.74 -1.78 -12.49
N ILE A 50 -1.68 -1.87 -11.56
CA ILE A 50 -1.36 -1.87 -10.11
C ILE A 50 -0.43 -3.04 -9.77
N LEU A 51 -0.71 -4.24 -10.28
CA LEU A 51 0.16 -5.40 -10.08
C LEU A 51 1.57 -5.19 -10.66
N MET A 52 1.68 -4.59 -11.84
CA MET A 52 2.98 -4.25 -12.44
C MET A 52 3.75 -3.23 -11.59
N VAL A 53 3.07 -2.20 -11.09
CA VAL A 53 3.68 -1.19 -10.20
C VAL A 53 4.15 -1.83 -8.90
N ILE A 54 3.37 -2.73 -8.30
CA ILE A 54 3.76 -3.47 -7.08
C ILE A 54 5.01 -4.33 -7.35
N TYR A 55 5.02 -5.09 -8.45
CA TYR A 55 6.17 -5.93 -8.82
C TYR A 55 7.45 -5.12 -8.99
N PHE A 56 7.36 -4.02 -9.74
CA PHE A 56 8.49 -3.11 -9.93
C PHE A 56 8.95 -2.47 -8.61
N SER A 57 8.01 -1.99 -7.79
CA SER A 57 8.31 -1.30 -6.53
C SER A 57 8.97 -2.24 -5.51
N LEU A 58 8.49 -3.48 -5.40
CA LEU A 58 9.11 -4.49 -4.53
C LEU A 58 10.53 -4.84 -5.00
N GLY A 59 10.73 -5.01 -6.32
CA GLY A 59 12.06 -5.26 -6.87
C GLY A 59 13.02 -4.10 -6.62
N PHE A 60 12.54 -2.86 -6.76
CA PHE A 60 13.32 -1.65 -6.48
C PHE A 60 13.65 -1.51 -4.99
N ALA A 61 12.70 -1.81 -4.09
CA ALA A 61 12.90 -1.74 -2.65
C ALA A 61 13.84 -2.84 -2.11
N SER A 62 13.99 -3.96 -2.83
CA SER A 62 14.84 -5.09 -2.43
C SER A 62 16.34 -4.92 -2.79
N SER A 63 16.82 -3.69 -2.94
CA SER A 63 18.07 -3.28 -3.61
C SER A 63 19.37 -3.94 -3.12
N GLU A 64 19.35 -4.70 -2.03
CA GLU A 64 20.54 -5.37 -1.47
C GLU A 64 20.47 -6.90 -1.46
N SER A 65 19.37 -7.50 -1.93
CA SER A 65 19.19 -8.96 -1.90
C SER A 65 18.86 -9.53 -3.28
N ILE A 66 19.62 -10.53 -3.73
CA ILE A 66 19.27 -11.32 -4.92
C ILE A 66 18.04 -12.17 -4.57
N VAL A 67 16.85 -11.65 -4.86
CA VAL A 67 15.58 -12.36 -4.64
C VAL A 67 15.25 -13.21 -5.86
N ASN A 68 14.81 -14.45 -5.65
CA ASN A 68 14.32 -15.31 -6.73
C ASN A 68 13.12 -14.64 -7.43
N PRO A 69 13.08 -14.54 -8.78
CA PRO A 69 11.99 -13.89 -9.51
C PRO A 69 10.60 -14.46 -9.23
N LEU A 70 10.50 -15.78 -8.97
CA LEU A 70 9.23 -16.43 -8.61
C LEU A 70 8.76 -15.99 -7.22
N THR A 71 9.69 -15.83 -6.27
CA THR A 71 9.37 -15.32 -4.93
C THR A 71 8.94 -13.86 -4.98
N LEU A 72 9.63 -13.03 -5.77
CA LEU A 72 9.24 -11.63 -5.99
C LEU A 72 7.84 -11.53 -6.61
N ALA A 73 7.57 -12.33 -7.66
CA ALA A 73 6.26 -12.40 -8.29
C ALA A 73 5.17 -12.86 -7.31
N GLY A 74 5.43 -13.90 -6.51
CA GLY A 74 4.53 -14.38 -5.47
C GLY A 74 4.20 -13.33 -4.41
N ASN A 75 5.22 -12.62 -3.92
CA ASN A 75 5.05 -11.53 -2.96
C ASN A 75 4.24 -10.37 -3.58
N SER A 76 4.45 -10.07 -4.87
CA SER A 76 3.71 -9.03 -5.58
C SER A 76 2.22 -9.35 -5.69
N VAL A 77 1.88 -10.61 -5.99
CA VAL A 77 0.48 -11.08 -6.00
C VAL A 77 -0.13 -11.02 -4.60
N LEU A 78 0.63 -11.38 -3.56
CA LEU A 78 0.16 -11.29 -2.18
C LEU A 78 -0.16 -9.84 -1.77
N VAL A 79 0.74 -8.90 -2.06
CA VAL A 79 0.52 -7.47 -1.80
C VAL A 79 -0.65 -6.93 -2.62
N TRP A 80 -0.82 -7.36 -3.87
CA TRP A 80 -1.98 -7.00 -4.69
C TRP A 80 -3.31 -7.51 -4.12
N LEU A 81 -3.35 -8.76 -3.62
CA LEU A 81 -4.54 -9.30 -2.94
C LEU A 81 -4.85 -8.51 -1.67
N PHE A 82 -3.82 -8.19 -0.87
CA PHE A 82 -3.99 -7.33 0.30
C PHE A 82 -4.54 -5.95 -0.09
N PHE A 83 -4.02 -5.33 -1.14
CA PHE A 83 -4.50 -4.05 -1.66
C PHE A 83 -5.97 -4.11 -2.08
N LEU A 84 -6.42 -5.18 -2.75
CA LEU A 84 -7.83 -5.34 -3.13
C LEU A 84 -8.76 -5.34 -1.91
N ILE A 85 -8.38 -6.08 -0.86
CA ILE A 85 -9.15 -6.18 0.40
C ILE A 85 -9.11 -4.83 1.13
N PHE A 86 -7.95 -4.22 1.23
CA PHE A 86 -7.73 -2.94 1.91
C PHE A 86 -8.57 -1.80 1.32
N ASN A 87 -8.72 -1.75 -0.01
CA ASN A 87 -9.56 -0.74 -0.67
C ASN A 87 -11.06 -0.99 -0.51
N LYS A 88 -11.47 -2.11 0.09
CA LYS A 88 -12.87 -2.53 0.27
C LYS A 88 -13.21 -2.58 1.76
N MET A 89 -12.88 -1.51 2.47
CA MET A 89 -13.19 -1.33 3.89
C MET A 89 -13.90 0.00 4.10
N ASP A 90 -14.70 0.10 5.17
CA ASP A 90 -15.20 1.40 5.62
C ASP A 90 -14.04 2.29 6.12
N ILE A 91 -14.20 3.60 5.97
CA ILE A 91 -13.16 4.61 6.20
C ILE A 91 -12.51 4.55 7.60
N GLN A 92 -13.27 4.15 8.63
CA GLN A 92 -12.77 4.03 10.01
C GLN A 92 -11.67 2.97 10.11
N TYR A 93 -11.88 1.80 9.49
CA TYR A 93 -10.90 0.72 9.49
C TYR A 93 -9.67 1.09 8.65
N THR A 94 -9.87 1.76 7.52
CA THR A 94 -8.78 2.28 6.69
C THR A 94 -7.86 3.21 7.47
N ILE A 95 -8.41 4.17 8.22
CA ILE A 95 -7.60 5.09 9.04
C ILE A 95 -6.80 4.34 10.10
N ILE A 96 -7.42 3.41 10.82
CA ILE A 96 -6.74 2.60 11.85
C ILE A 96 -5.58 1.81 11.23
N SER A 97 -5.80 1.17 10.09
CA SER A 97 -4.75 0.41 9.40
C SER A 97 -3.60 1.29 8.91
N ILE A 98 -3.89 2.49 8.38
CA ILE A 98 -2.84 3.44 7.94
C ILE A 98 -1.97 3.88 9.12
N VAL A 99 -2.59 4.24 10.25
CA VAL A 99 -1.86 4.65 11.46
C VAL A 99 -0.99 3.49 11.98
N GLY A 100 -1.51 2.26 11.98
CA GLY A 100 -0.74 1.08 12.36
C GLY A 100 0.46 0.83 11.45
N MET A 101 0.28 0.91 10.13
CA MET A 101 1.37 0.77 9.16
C MET A 101 2.43 1.87 9.32
N PHE A 102 2.02 3.11 9.57
CA PHE A 102 2.95 4.21 9.84
C PHE A 102 3.75 3.98 11.13
N ALA A 103 3.10 3.49 12.20
CA ALA A 103 3.78 3.14 13.44
C ALA A 103 4.85 2.04 13.24
N ILE A 104 4.54 1.03 12.42
CA ILE A 104 5.51 -0.03 12.05
C ILE A 104 6.72 0.57 11.34
N LEU A 105 6.53 1.52 10.41
CA LEU A 105 7.62 2.19 9.71
C LEU A 105 8.53 2.96 10.68
N VAL A 106 7.94 3.75 11.58
CA VAL A 106 8.71 4.49 12.60
C VAL A 106 9.50 3.53 13.50
N MET A 107 8.90 2.42 13.93
CA MET A 107 9.60 1.41 14.73
C MET A 107 10.74 0.75 13.96
N LYS A 108 10.54 0.47 12.66
CA LYS A 108 11.60 -0.05 11.78
C LYS A 108 12.78 0.91 11.72
N ASP A 109 12.53 2.20 11.55
CA ASP A 109 13.60 3.21 11.50
C ASP A 109 14.41 3.25 12.81
N PHE A 110 13.75 3.09 13.96
CA PHE A 110 14.46 2.95 15.25
C PHE A 110 15.26 1.64 15.35
N VAL A 111 14.73 0.53 14.84
CA VAL A 111 15.45 -0.75 14.79
C VAL A 111 16.71 -0.61 13.94
N ASP A 112 16.58 -0.07 12.73
CA ASP A 112 17.72 0.12 11.82
C ASP A 112 18.78 1.04 12.46
N TYR A 113 18.34 2.13 13.09
CA TYR A 113 19.23 3.05 13.80
C TYR A 113 20.02 2.37 14.93
N TYR A 114 19.34 1.67 15.85
CA TYR A 114 20.00 1.00 16.98
C TYR A 114 20.94 -0.14 16.52
N VAL A 115 20.59 -0.85 15.45
CA VAL A 115 21.45 -1.89 14.86
C VAL A 115 22.71 -1.28 14.25
N GLU A 116 22.61 -0.14 13.56
CA GLU A 116 23.76 0.50 12.92
C GLU A 116 24.76 1.05 13.95
N ILE A 117 24.27 1.72 14.99
CA ILE A 117 25.14 2.34 16.02
C ILE A 117 25.60 1.36 17.11
N LYS A 118 25.02 0.14 17.18
CA LYS A 118 25.27 -0.88 18.21
C LYS A 118 25.04 -0.38 19.65
N GLU A 119 24.03 0.47 19.83
CA GLU A 119 23.56 0.93 21.15
C GLU A 119 22.15 0.42 21.43
N ASN A 120 21.82 0.27 22.71
CA ASN A 120 20.49 -0.20 23.14
C ASN A 120 20.03 -1.48 22.43
N GLU A 121 20.95 -2.42 22.15
CA GLU A 121 20.66 -3.68 21.44
C GLU A 121 19.52 -4.48 22.10
N ASN A 122 19.34 -4.34 23.42
CA ASN A 122 18.24 -4.95 24.17
C ASN A 122 16.84 -4.41 23.78
N MET A 123 16.74 -3.20 23.22
CA MET A 123 15.46 -2.64 22.74
C MET A 123 15.05 -3.18 21.37
N VAL A 124 16.00 -3.57 20.52
CA VAL A 124 15.75 -4.11 19.17
C VAL A 124 14.74 -5.27 19.20
N PRO A 125 14.90 -6.34 20.01
CA PRO A 125 13.93 -7.44 20.02
C PRO A 125 12.56 -7.02 20.59
N ILE A 126 12.50 -6.00 21.44
CA ILE A 126 11.23 -5.46 21.96
C ILE A 126 10.48 -4.72 20.86
N LEU A 127 11.18 -3.88 20.09
CA LEU A 127 10.63 -3.15 18.96
C LEU A 127 10.14 -4.11 17.85
N ILE A 128 10.94 -5.13 17.50
CA ILE A 128 10.56 -6.14 16.50
C ILE A 128 9.29 -6.87 16.94
N LYS A 129 9.21 -7.33 18.19
CA LYS A 129 7.98 -7.96 18.71
C LYS A 129 6.79 -7.00 18.68
N GLY A 130 7.01 -5.72 19.02
CA GLY A 130 5.99 -4.68 18.92
C GLY A 130 5.48 -4.51 17.49
N MET A 131 6.38 -4.47 16.51
CA MET A 131 6.05 -4.43 15.08
C MET A 131 5.22 -5.65 14.66
N ASP A 132 5.60 -6.85 15.07
CA ASP A 132 4.87 -8.09 14.77
C ASP A 132 3.43 -8.05 15.34
N TYR A 133 3.26 -7.60 16.57
CA TYR A 133 1.93 -7.44 17.18
C TYR A 133 1.09 -6.39 16.47
N ILE A 134 1.68 -5.22 16.13
CA ILE A 134 0.97 -4.18 15.38
C ILE A 134 0.61 -4.68 14.00
N PHE A 135 1.51 -5.37 13.30
CA PHE A 135 1.26 -5.96 11.98
C PHE A 135 0.11 -6.97 12.04
N ALA A 136 0.12 -7.88 13.01
CA ALA A 136 -0.99 -8.81 13.23
C ALA A 136 -2.32 -8.07 13.50
N SER A 137 -2.29 -6.98 14.28
CA SER A 137 -3.48 -6.15 14.54
C SER A 137 -4.00 -5.44 13.28
N VAL A 138 -3.09 -4.97 12.40
CA VAL A 138 -3.44 -4.36 11.11
C VAL A 138 -4.09 -5.40 10.21
N CYS A 139 -3.50 -6.59 10.09
CA CYS A 139 -4.10 -7.69 9.32
C CYS A 139 -5.50 -8.04 9.83
N LEU A 140 -5.68 -8.15 11.15
CA LEU A 140 -6.99 -8.42 11.75
C LEU A 140 -8.00 -7.30 11.43
N THR A 141 -7.59 -6.04 11.58
CA THR A 141 -8.42 -4.87 11.27
C THR A 141 -8.85 -4.87 9.81
N VAL A 142 -7.94 -5.24 8.90
CA VAL A 142 -8.22 -5.31 7.46
C VAL A 142 -9.24 -6.39 7.15
N ILE A 143 -9.07 -7.59 7.71
CA ILE A 143 -9.99 -8.71 7.51
C ILE A 143 -11.38 -8.37 8.07
N VAL A 144 -11.45 -7.85 9.30
CA VAL A 144 -12.72 -7.49 9.94
C VAL A 144 -13.40 -6.35 9.18
N GLY A 145 -12.66 -5.30 8.83
CA GLY A 145 -13.17 -4.16 8.07
C GLY A 145 -13.74 -4.58 6.72
N PHE A 146 -13.03 -5.47 6.02
CA PHE A 146 -13.49 -6.04 4.75
C PHE A 146 -14.76 -6.88 4.91
N LEU A 147 -14.82 -7.78 5.90
CA LEU A 147 -15.99 -8.65 6.11
C LEU A 147 -17.24 -7.84 6.46
N LEU A 148 -17.10 -6.81 7.29
CA LEU A 148 -18.21 -5.92 7.64
C LEU A 148 -18.69 -5.11 6.43
N TYR A 149 -17.75 -4.56 5.66
CA TYR A 149 -18.06 -3.83 4.43
C TYR A 149 -18.73 -4.74 3.39
N PHE A 150 -18.22 -5.96 3.22
CA PHE A 150 -18.80 -6.99 2.34
C PHE A 150 -20.23 -7.33 2.76
N LYS A 151 -20.47 -7.59 4.05
CA LYS A 151 -21.81 -7.91 4.58
C LYS A 151 -22.80 -6.77 4.32
N LYS A 152 -22.38 -5.53 4.55
CA LYS A 152 -23.17 -4.32 4.27
C LYS A 152 -23.53 -4.22 2.80
N GLN A 153 -22.52 -4.33 1.92
CA GLN A 153 -22.72 -4.23 0.47
C GLN A 153 -23.56 -5.38 -0.10
N TYR A 154 -23.39 -6.60 0.43
CA TYR A 154 -24.18 -7.76 0.03
C TYR A 154 -25.65 -7.60 0.40
N ARG A 155 -25.95 -7.08 1.61
CA ARG A 155 -27.32 -6.81 2.04
C ARG A 155 -27.98 -5.74 1.18
N ASP A 156 -27.27 -4.65 0.87
CA ASP A 156 -27.84 -3.50 0.17
C ASP A 156 -28.09 -3.78 -1.33
N TYR A 157 -27.32 -4.70 -1.94
CA TYR A 157 -27.40 -5.04 -3.36
C TYR A 157 -27.79 -6.50 -3.63
N TYR A 158 -28.37 -7.21 -2.65
CA TYR A 158 -28.60 -8.67 -2.67
C TYR A 158 -29.08 -9.23 -4.03
N LYS A 159 -30.07 -8.58 -4.65
CA LYS A 159 -30.68 -9.05 -5.92
C LYS A 159 -29.80 -8.83 -7.17
N SER A 160 -28.86 -7.89 -7.12
CA SER A 160 -27.98 -7.54 -8.24
C SER A 160 -26.50 -7.66 -7.86
N PHE A 161 -26.20 -8.45 -6.84
CA PHE A 161 -24.84 -8.55 -6.31
C PHE A 161 -23.99 -9.38 -7.27
N SER A 162 -22.84 -8.84 -7.66
CA SER A 162 -21.83 -9.52 -8.45
C SER A 162 -20.50 -9.43 -7.72
N PHE A 163 -19.89 -10.58 -7.44
CA PHE A 163 -18.60 -10.66 -6.74
C PHE A 163 -17.48 -10.01 -7.55
N MET A 164 -17.48 -10.20 -8.88
CA MET A 164 -16.52 -9.54 -9.77
C MET A 164 -16.65 -8.01 -9.70
N THR A 165 -17.88 -7.50 -9.71
CA THR A 165 -18.13 -6.06 -9.59
C THR A 165 -17.81 -5.52 -8.20
N PHE A 166 -17.95 -6.35 -7.17
CA PHE A 166 -17.56 -5.99 -5.81
C PHE A 166 -16.04 -5.87 -5.66
N ILE A 167 -15.29 -6.90 -6.05
CA ILE A 167 -13.82 -6.97 -5.91
C ILE A 167 -13.14 -5.96 -6.84
N PHE A 168 -13.43 -5.99 -8.13
CA PHE A 168 -12.78 -5.13 -9.12
C PHE A 168 -13.38 -3.71 -9.18
N GLY A 169 -14.53 -3.49 -8.54
CA GLY A 169 -15.20 -2.19 -8.48
C GLY A 169 -16.01 -1.86 -9.74
N LYS A 170 -16.75 -0.75 -9.65
CA LYS A 170 -17.44 -0.11 -10.78
C LYS A 170 -16.67 1.15 -11.18
N THR A 171 -16.72 1.51 -12.46
CA THR A 171 -16.05 2.69 -13.02
C THR A 171 -16.57 4.02 -12.48
N ILE A 172 -17.80 4.04 -11.94
CA ILE A 172 -18.45 5.23 -11.41
C ILE A 172 -18.98 4.96 -9.99
N CYS A 173 -18.71 5.87 -9.06
CA CYS A 173 -19.21 5.82 -7.70
C CYS A 173 -20.63 6.39 -7.61
N LYS A 174 -21.53 5.72 -6.86
CA LYS A 174 -22.94 6.11 -6.73
C LYS A 174 -23.14 7.48 -6.06
N SER A 175 -22.21 7.93 -5.23
CA SER A 175 -22.28 9.25 -4.56
C SER A 175 -21.88 10.42 -5.46
N LEU A 176 -21.32 10.14 -6.64
CA LEU A 176 -20.81 11.12 -7.61
C LEU A 176 -21.72 11.20 -8.87
N THR A 177 -22.87 10.52 -8.83
CA THR A 177 -23.95 10.54 -9.82
C THR A 177 -25.22 11.02 -9.16
#